data_AF-A0A960WX98-F1
#
_entry.id   AF-A0A960WX98-F1
#
_cell.length_a   1.000
_cell.length_b   1.000
_cell.length_c   1.000
_cell.angle_alpha   90.00
_cell.angle_beta   90.00
_cell.angle_gamma   90.00
#
_symmetry.space_group_name_H-M   'P 1'
#
loop_
_entity.id
_entity.type
_entity.pdbx_description
1 polymer ?
#
loop_
_entity_poly.entity_id
_entity_poly.type
_entity_poly.pdbx_seq_one_letter_code
_entity_poly.pdbx_strand_id
1 'polypeptide(L)'
;MSAFRDPSVRRELLSRARQLVENAARGLPPSSGGLPPEIAQIPCHGLFVTLRRGTKLRGCIGHYRVDQANPVGLLLDQAAPAATVKDPRFPPVAPGEAALLRIELTPLHDFRTIDGRGRDRLRSVVVGRHGVIVRDEGKRGLLLPQVAMENGWDAATLLARACQKAGLPADAWTRDEAEVLTFEGDPFGEELSPAEAALAAATGVSGVTRPPARAGQFYPATAAGIRTELDRCFSTTRGLGEDPARAVMLPHAGWRFCGDLIAGALARVHVPEVAVIIGPKHTSLGPEWSVSAAGRWEWPGANLEVAGEWARFLVERCPRLVREHEAHREEHGCEVLLPFLHRRNPFVRIVPIAIGRASYEELEPLAKALADLREELGERVLFVISSDMNHFADDAENRRLDSLALERFEEADARGLYDTCLRHHISMCGLRPAVAVLRALGMEREPSVEITGYETSARVTGDPDRVVGYAGAVLE
;
A
#
# COMPACT_ATOMS: atom_id res chain seq x y z
N MET A 1 -3.50 -19.20 33.83
CA MET A 1 -3.03 -18.25 32.80
C MET A 1 -2.02 -18.96 31.93
N SER A 2 -2.06 -18.77 30.61
CA SER A 2 -1.10 -19.38 29.67
C SER A 2 0.33 -18.96 30.03
N ALA A 3 1.24 -19.94 30.15
CA ALA A 3 2.66 -19.68 30.43
C ALA A 3 3.31 -18.78 29.36
N PHE A 4 2.73 -18.73 28.16
CA PHE A 4 3.13 -17.86 27.06
C PHE A 4 2.78 -16.38 27.27
N ARG A 5 2.17 -16.01 28.40
CA ARG A 5 1.96 -14.61 28.80
C ARG A 5 3.09 -14.07 29.69
N ASP A 6 3.96 -14.94 30.19
CA ASP A 6 5.13 -14.53 30.98
C ASP A 6 6.20 -13.87 30.08
N PRO A 7 6.60 -12.61 30.34
CA PRO A 7 7.62 -11.91 29.56
C PRO A 7 8.98 -12.62 29.52
N SER A 8 9.37 -13.31 30.59
CA SER A 8 10.63 -14.07 30.65
C SER A 8 10.58 -15.26 29.69
N VAL A 9 9.47 -16.00 29.70
CA VAL A 9 9.24 -17.13 28.79
C VAL A 9 9.26 -16.65 27.33
N ARG A 10 8.58 -15.53 27.03
CA ARG A 10 8.55 -14.95 25.68
C ARG A 10 9.95 -14.60 25.18
N ARG A 11 10.76 -13.95 26.02
CA ARG A 11 12.12 -13.51 25.69
C ARG A 11 13.01 -14.71 25.33
N GLU A 12 12.97 -15.77 26.12
CA GLU A 12 13.74 -16.99 25.87
C GLU A 12 13.29 -17.70 24.58
N LEU A 13 11.98 -17.80 24.35
CA LEU A 13 11.44 -18.39 23.13
C LEU A 13 11.83 -17.59 21.87
N LEU A 14 11.77 -16.26 21.91
CA LEU A 14 12.18 -15.40 20.80
C LEU A 14 13.69 -15.46 20.56
N SER A 15 14.50 -15.45 21.62
CA SER A 15 15.96 -15.60 21.54
C SER A 15 16.35 -16.92 20.87
N ARG A 16 15.72 -18.04 21.29
CA ARG A 16 15.93 -19.34 20.64
C ARG A 16 15.45 -19.35 19.19
N ALA A 17 14.28 -18.77 18.91
CA ALA A 17 13.75 -18.67 17.55
C ALA A 17 14.72 -17.93 16.63
N ARG A 18 15.28 -16.80 17.09
CA ARG A 18 16.29 -16.02 16.37
C ARG A 18 17.52 -16.85 16.01
N GLN A 19 18.09 -17.56 16.99
CA GLN A 19 19.24 -18.43 16.76
C GLN A 19 18.95 -19.51 15.71
N LEU A 20 17.77 -20.15 15.80
CA LEU A 20 17.34 -21.17 14.85
C LEU A 20 17.16 -20.62 13.43
N VAL A 21 16.53 -19.45 13.29
CA VAL A 21 16.34 -18.77 12.00
C VAL A 21 17.68 -18.39 11.37
N GLU A 22 18.59 -17.78 12.14
CA GLU A 22 19.90 -17.40 11.64
C GLU A 22 20.76 -18.60 11.23
N ASN A 23 20.76 -19.66 12.04
CA ASN A 23 21.50 -20.88 11.72
C ASN A 23 20.94 -21.54 10.46
N ALA A 24 19.60 -21.66 10.36
CA ALA A 24 18.96 -22.22 9.18
C ALA A 24 19.27 -21.41 7.91
N ALA A 25 19.27 -20.08 7.98
CA ALA A 25 19.64 -19.21 6.86
C ALA A 25 21.11 -19.38 6.43
N ARG A 26 22.02 -19.68 7.38
CA ARG A 26 23.44 -19.98 7.11
C ARG A 26 23.70 -21.44 6.69
N GLY A 27 22.68 -22.30 6.67
CA GLY A 27 22.84 -23.74 6.45
C GLY A 27 23.56 -24.47 7.59
N LEU A 28 23.59 -23.88 8.78
CA LEU A 28 24.23 -24.44 9.98
C LEU A 28 23.24 -25.31 10.76
N PRO A 29 23.73 -26.35 11.46
CA PRO A 29 22.90 -27.12 12.38
C PRO A 29 22.40 -26.25 13.56
N PRO A 30 21.33 -26.66 14.26
CA PRO A 30 20.90 -26.00 15.49
C PRO A 30 22.08 -25.91 16.48
N SER A 31 22.33 -24.72 17.03
CA SER A 31 23.39 -24.52 18.03
C SER A 31 23.10 -25.30 19.31
N SER A 32 24.16 -25.61 20.06
CA SER A 32 24.15 -26.37 21.33
C SER A 32 23.49 -25.63 22.51
N GLY A 33 23.14 -24.35 22.38
CA GLY A 33 22.40 -23.59 23.39
C GLY A 33 20.89 -23.85 23.31
N GLY A 34 20.38 -24.73 24.17
CA GLY A 34 18.95 -25.03 24.24
C GLY A 34 18.16 -24.03 25.10
N LEU A 35 16.84 -24.07 24.98
CA LEU A 35 15.95 -23.42 25.96
C LEU A 35 16.17 -24.03 27.35
N PRO A 36 15.99 -23.25 28.44
CA PRO A 36 15.93 -23.81 29.78
C PRO A 36 14.89 -24.95 29.84
N PRO A 37 15.19 -26.09 30.50
CA PRO A 37 14.31 -27.27 30.50
C PRO A 37 12.87 -26.95 30.92
N GLU A 38 12.68 -26.07 31.90
CA GLU A 38 11.39 -25.60 32.40
C GLU A 38 10.58 -24.85 31.33
N ILE A 39 11.24 -24.16 30.41
CA ILE A 39 10.59 -23.46 29.29
C ILE A 39 10.38 -24.42 28.12
N ALA A 40 11.38 -25.23 27.79
CA ALA A 40 11.33 -26.17 26.68
C ALA A 40 10.17 -27.16 26.81
N GLN A 41 9.83 -27.56 28.05
CA GLN A 41 8.79 -28.52 28.38
C GLN A 41 7.39 -27.91 28.54
N ILE A 42 7.21 -26.59 28.36
CA ILE A 42 5.88 -25.98 28.43
C ILE A 42 4.98 -26.64 27.35
N PRO A 43 3.84 -27.22 27.74
CA PRO A 43 2.97 -27.93 26.82
C PRO A 43 2.23 -26.97 25.90
N CYS A 44 2.20 -27.27 24.61
CA CYS A 44 1.45 -26.53 23.61
C CYS A 44 0.90 -27.46 22.53
N HIS A 45 -0.33 -27.22 22.06
CA HIS A 45 -0.95 -28.05 21.02
C HIS A 45 -0.41 -27.71 19.63
N GLY A 46 0.15 -26.51 19.44
CA GLY A 46 0.87 -26.19 18.22
C GLY A 46 1.63 -24.88 18.31
N LEU A 47 2.62 -24.68 17.45
CA LEU A 47 3.38 -23.44 17.40
C LEU A 47 3.58 -23.05 15.94
N PHE A 48 3.23 -21.81 15.62
CA PHE A 48 3.58 -21.18 14.35
C PHE A 48 4.73 -20.20 14.56
N VAL A 49 5.72 -20.27 13.68
CA VAL A 49 6.81 -19.29 13.57
C VAL A 49 6.56 -18.50 12.30
N THR A 50 6.40 -17.19 12.46
CA THR A 50 6.14 -16.24 11.39
C THR A 50 7.33 -15.29 11.27
N LEU A 51 7.90 -15.20 10.08
CA LEU A 51 8.97 -14.30 9.71
C LEU A 51 8.39 -13.16 8.87
N ARG A 52 8.69 -11.91 9.22
CA ARG A 52 8.26 -10.73 8.47
C ARG A 52 9.43 -9.82 8.15
N ARG A 53 9.39 -9.14 7.01
CA ARG A 53 10.29 -8.03 6.67
C ARG A 53 9.45 -6.75 6.63
N GLY A 54 9.58 -5.92 7.66
CA GLY A 54 8.61 -4.84 7.91
C GLY A 54 7.19 -5.42 8.10
N THR A 55 6.25 -5.00 7.26
CA THR A 55 4.85 -5.50 7.28
C THR A 55 4.66 -6.78 6.45
N LYS A 56 5.59 -7.10 5.53
CA LYS A 56 5.43 -8.21 4.57
C LYS A 56 5.77 -9.56 5.19
N LEU A 57 4.94 -10.57 4.90
CA LEU A 57 5.20 -11.96 5.26
C LEU A 57 6.38 -12.51 4.46
N ARG A 58 7.35 -13.13 5.14
CA ARG A 58 8.55 -13.73 4.52
C ARG A 58 8.67 -15.24 4.71
N GLY A 59 7.95 -15.78 5.70
CA GLY A 59 7.82 -17.20 5.96
C GLY A 59 6.83 -17.42 7.10
N CYS A 60 6.04 -18.48 7.05
CA CYS A 60 5.20 -18.87 8.17
C CYS A 60 4.92 -20.36 8.12
N ILE A 61 5.52 -21.10 9.04
CA ILE A 61 5.34 -22.53 9.19
C ILE A 61 5.01 -22.83 10.64
N GLY A 62 4.13 -23.80 10.85
CA GLY A 62 3.80 -24.28 12.17
C GLY A 62 3.43 -25.76 12.17
N HIS A 63 3.57 -26.35 13.34
CA HIS A 63 3.21 -27.73 13.62
C HIS A 63 2.17 -27.73 14.74
N TYR A 64 1.15 -28.57 14.62
CA TYR A 64 0.12 -28.70 15.64
C TYR A 64 -0.47 -30.11 15.67
N ARG A 65 -1.02 -30.49 16.83
CA ARG A 65 -1.82 -31.68 17.06
C ARG A 65 -3.03 -31.29 17.91
N VAL A 66 -4.21 -31.73 17.48
CA VAL A 66 -5.48 -31.39 18.15
C VAL A 66 -5.59 -32.11 19.49
N ASP A 67 -5.22 -33.39 19.54
CA ASP A 67 -5.50 -34.25 20.70
C ASP A 67 -4.30 -34.44 21.64
N GLN A 68 -3.16 -33.80 21.35
CA GLN A 68 -1.94 -34.02 22.11
C GLN A 68 -1.05 -32.78 22.14
N ALA A 69 -0.84 -32.23 23.33
CA ALA A 69 0.18 -31.21 23.56
C ALA A 69 1.60 -31.78 23.41
N ASN A 70 2.51 -30.96 22.89
CA ASN A 70 3.93 -31.27 22.75
C ASN A 70 4.77 -30.20 23.47
N PRO A 71 6.01 -30.52 23.88
CA PRO A 71 6.95 -29.54 24.39
C PRO A 71 7.16 -28.40 23.38
N VAL A 72 7.03 -27.13 23.81
CA VAL A 72 7.21 -25.97 22.93
C VAL A 72 8.60 -25.93 22.30
N GLY A 73 9.63 -26.39 23.01
CA GLY A 73 10.99 -26.45 22.47
C GLY A 73 11.09 -27.35 21.23
N LEU A 74 10.43 -28.51 21.26
CA LEU A 74 10.38 -29.43 20.12
C LEU A 74 9.67 -28.78 18.92
N LEU A 75 8.54 -28.12 19.16
CA LEU A 75 7.79 -27.45 18.10
C LEU A 75 8.57 -26.28 17.50
N LEU A 76 9.31 -25.54 18.32
CA LEU A 76 10.12 -24.41 17.89
C LEU A 76 11.32 -24.85 17.06
N ASP A 77 12.04 -25.89 17.50
CA ASP A 77 13.17 -26.48 16.78
C ASP A 77 12.76 -27.04 15.40
N GLN A 78 11.50 -27.42 15.23
CA GLN A 78 10.94 -27.86 13.94
C GLN A 78 10.47 -26.67 13.08
N ALA A 79 9.66 -25.79 13.66
CA ALA A 79 8.95 -24.73 12.94
C ALA A 79 9.89 -23.60 12.47
N ALA A 80 10.85 -23.17 13.30
CA ALA A 80 11.69 -22.01 12.97
C ALA A 80 12.62 -22.27 11.77
N PRO A 81 13.38 -23.38 11.70
CA PRO A 81 14.15 -23.69 10.50
C PRO A 81 13.25 -23.90 9.27
N ALA A 82 12.09 -24.53 9.44
CA ALA A 82 11.16 -24.76 8.34
C ALA A 82 10.57 -23.45 7.78
N ALA A 83 10.19 -22.50 8.64
CA ALA A 83 9.74 -21.17 8.23
C ALA A 83 10.82 -20.38 7.47
N THR A 84 12.09 -20.70 7.73
CA THR A 84 13.26 -20.04 7.15
C THR A 84 13.62 -20.58 5.77
N VAL A 85 13.62 -21.90 5.58
CA VAL A 85 14.16 -22.52 4.34
C VAL A 85 13.22 -23.52 3.66
N LYS A 86 12.07 -23.86 4.25
CA LYS A 86 11.15 -24.89 3.74
C LYS A 86 9.74 -24.40 3.46
N ASP A 87 9.45 -23.11 3.61
CA ASP A 87 8.15 -22.55 3.23
C ASP A 87 8.03 -22.48 1.70
N PRO A 88 7.16 -23.30 1.06
CA PRO A 88 7.12 -23.41 -0.40
C PRO A 88 6.63 -22.14 -1.10
N ARG A 89 6.08 -21.16 -0.35
CA ARG A 89 5.62 -19.89 -0.90
C ARG A 89 6.77 -18.91 -1.15
N PHE A 90 7.95 -19.14 -0.58
CA PHE A 90 9.05 -18.20 -0.61
C PHE A 90 10.39 -18.90 -0.91
N PRO A 91 11.34 -18.23 -1.59
CA PRO A 91 12.72 -18.69 -1.63
C PRO A 91 13.32 -18.82 -0.22
N PRO A 92 14.31 -19.70 0.03
CA PRO A 92 15.01 -19.77 1.31
C PRO A 92 15.55 -18.39 1.75
N VAL A 93 15.46 -18.08 3.04
CA VAL A 93 16.00 -16.82 3.60
C VAL A 93 17.52 -16.79 3.47
N ALA A 94 18.06 -15.70 2.93
CA ALA A 94 19.49 -15.51 2.80
C ALA A 94 20.15 -15.19 4.15
N PRO A 95 21.43 -15.54 4.40
CA PRO A 95 22.12 -15.26 5.65
C PRO A 95 22.06 -13.80 6.11
N GLY A 96 22.27 -12.85 5.19
CA GLY A 96 22.18 -11.41 5.49
C GLY A 96 20.75 -10.88 5.63
N GLU A 97 19.76 -11.61 5.10
CA GLU A 97 18.35 -11.28 5.25
C GLU A 97 17.83 -11.64 6.65
N ALA A 98 18.31 -12.73 7.25
CA ALA A 98 17.83 -13.24 8.53
C ALA A 98 17.87 -12.19 9.66
N ALA A 99 18.92 -11.37 9.71
CA ALA A 99 19.08 -10.30 10.70
C ALA A 99 18.04 -9.16 10.54
N LEU A 100 17.41 -9.06 9.37
CA LEU A 100 16.43 -8.02 9.02
C LEU A 100 14.98 -8.50 9.17
N LEU A 101 14.77 -9.77 9.55
CA LEU A 101 13.43 -10.34 9.71
C LEU A 101 12.96 -10.20 11.14
N ARG A 102 11.71 -9.81 11.35
CA ARG A 102 11.01 -9.90 12.63
C ARG A 102 10.40 -11.28 12.80
N ILE A 103 10.54 -11.84 14.00
CA ILE A 103 10.00 -13.14 14.38
C ILE A 103 8.78 -12.95 15.27
N GLU A 104 7.70 -13.66 14.93
CA GLU A 104 6.47 -13.76 15.71
C GLU A 104 6.17 -15.24 15.96
N LEU A 105 5.83 -15.57 17.20
CA LEU A 105 5.46 -16.90 17.65
C LEU A 105 3.97 -16.91 18.01
N THR A 106 3.24 -17.91 17.54
CA THR A 106 1.83 -18.11 17.91
C THR A 106 1.65 -19.53 18.47
N PRO A 107 1.77 -19.72 19.79
CA PRO A 107 1.40 -20.95 20.46
C PRO A 107 -0.12 -21.12 20.42
N LEU A 108 -0.58 -22.35 20.17
CA LEU A 108 -1.98 -22.72 20.00
C LEU A 108 -2.48 -23.58 21.17
N HIS A 109 -3.70 -23.31 21.60
CA HIS A 109 -4.36 -24.02 22.70
C HIS A 109 -5.89 -24.08 22.49
N ASP A 110 -6.56 -24.81 23.39
CA ASP A 110 -8.04 -24.90 23.45
C ASP A 110 -8.71 -25.31 22.13
N PHE A 111 -8.20 -26.37 21.49
CA PHE A 111 -8.86 -26.94 20.32
C PHE A 111 -10.21 -27.54 20.71
N ARG A 112 -11.27 -27.16 19.98
CA ARG A 112 -12.65 -27.62 20.20
C ARG A 112 -13.36 -27.87 18.89
N THR A 113 -13.92 -29.06 18.73
CA THR A 113 -14.82 -29.37 17.62
C THR A 113 -16.13 -28.60 17.78
N ILE A 114 -16.67 -28.07 16.69
CA ILE A 114 -17.98 -27.44 16.66
C ILE A 114 -19.04 -28.51 16.39
N ASP A 115 -19.93 -28.74 17.36
CA ASP A 115 -21.02 -29.73 17.23
C ASP A 115 -22.17 -29.29 16.31
N GLY A 116 -22.27 -27.98 16.00
CA GLY A 116 -23.28 -27.43 15.11
C GLY A 116 -23.16 -27.92 13.66
N ARG A 117 -24.25 -27.83 12.88
CA ARG A 117 -24.30 -28.18 11.46
C ARG A 117 -24.58 -26.94 10.60
N GLY A 118 -24.24 -27.01 9.31
CA GLY A 118 -24.53 -25.94 8.36
C GLY A 118 -24.09 -24.56 8.87
N ARG A 119 -25.00 -23.58 8.77
CA ARG A 119 -24.74 -22.19 9.20
C ARG A 119 -24.79 -21.99 10.71
N ASP A 120 -25.32 -22.94 11.50
CA ASP A 120 -25.33 -22.80 12.96
C ASP A 120 -23.92 -22.83 13.55
N ARG A 121 -22.95 -23.41 12.83
CA ARG A 121 -21.51 -23.37 13.16
C ARG A 121 -20.97 -21.96 13.36
N LEU A 122 -21.55 -20.95 12.70
CA LEU A 122 -21.14 -19.55 12.82
C LEU A 122 -21.24 -19.02 14.26
N ARG A 123 -22.19 -19.52 15.06
CA ARG A 123 -22.41 -19.09 16.44
C ARG A 123 -21.25 -19.47 17.37
N SER A 124 -20.46 -20.48 16.99
CA SER A 124 -19.32 -20.98 17.76
C SER A 124 -18.00 -20.33 17.36
N VAL A 125 -17.99 -19.44 16.35
CA VAL A 125 -16.78 -18.76 15.86
C VAL A 125 -16.81 -17.30 16.29
N VAL A 126 -15.94 -16.94 17.24
CA VAL A 126 -15.76 -15.56 17.69
C VAL A 126 -14.55 -14.98 16.96
N VAL A 127 -14.81 -14.07 16.02
CA VAL A 127 -13.77 -13.37 15.26
C VAL A 127 -12.83 -12.63 16.20
N GLY A 128 -11.52 -12.71 15.94
CA GLY A 128 -10.46 -12.11 16.76
C GLY A 128 -10.08 -12.92 18.01
N ARG A 129 -10.87 -13.94 18.36
CA ARG A 129 -10.53 -14.90 19.41
C ARG A 129 -10.20 -16.28 18.84
N HIS A 130 -11.04 -16.79 17.94
CA HIS A 130 -10.92 -18.14 17.41
C HIS A 130 -10.16 -18.17 16.09
N GLY A 131 -9.15 -19.05 16.00
CA GLY A 131 -8.71 -19.65 14.76
C GLY A 131 -9.64 -20.80 14.38
N VAL A 132 -9.63 -21.19 13.11
CA VAL A 132 -10.50 -22.27 12.59
C VAL A 132 -9.70 -23.31 11.84
N ILE A 133 -10.13 -24.56 11.97
CA ILE A 133 -9.74 -25.68 11.13
C ILE A 133 -10.98 -26.19 10.43
N VAL A 134 -10.91 -26.38 9.11
CA VAL A 134 -11.89 -27.14 8.35
C VAL A 134 -11.21 -28.38 7.78
N ARG A 135 -11.80 -29.55 8.02
CA ARG A 135 -11.41 -30.82 7.42
C ARG A 135 -12.59 -31.41 6.68
N ASP A 136 -12.39 -31.73 5.42
CA ASP A 136 -13.38 -32.40 4.58
C ASP A 136 -12.65 -33.12 3.43
N GLU A 137 -13.17 -34.27 2.99
CA GLU A 137 -12.62 -35.06 1.88
C GLU A 137 -11.09 -35.34 1.98
N GLY A 138 -10.57 -35.55 3.20
CA GLY A 138 -9.14 -35.77 3.45
C GLY A 138 -8.25 -34.52 3.28
N LYS A 139 -8.84 -33.37 2.95
CA LYS A 139 -8.18 -32.06 2.87
C LYS A 139 -8.35 -31.30 4.17
N ARG A 140 -7.42 -30.39 4.45
CA ARG A 140 -7.45 -29.55 5.67
C ARG A 140 -6.98 -28.14 5.42
N GLY A 141 -7.66 -27.18 6.04
CA GLY A 141 -7.28 -25.77 6.03
C GLY A 141 -7.34 -25.21 7.43
N LEU A 142 -6.29 -24.49 7.84
CA LEU A 142 -6.20 -23.83 9.14
C LEU A 142 -5.93 -22.34 8.93
N LEU A 143 -6.71 -21.49 9.60
CA LEU A 143 -6.46 -20.05 9.70
C LEU A 143 -6.34 -19.63 11.16
N LEU A 144 -5.33 -18.82 11.46
CA LEU A 144 -5.03 -18.33 12.81
C LEU A 144 -6.02 -17.25 13.25
N PRO A 145 -6.23 -17.04 14.57
CA PRO A 145 -7.19 -16.06 15.09
C PRO A 145 -7.03 -14.64 14.53
N GLN A 146 -5.79 -14.18 14.36
CA GLN A 146 -5.48 -12.82 13.90
C GLN A 146 -5.87 -12.57 12.43
N VAL A 147 -5.95 -13.61 11.60
CA VAL A 147 -6.14 -13.46 10.15
C VAL A 147 -7.47 -12.77 9.82
N ALA A 148 -8.54 -13.11 10.54
CA ALA A 148 -9.84 -12.48 10.31
C ALA A 148 -9.81 -10.98 10.66
N MET A 149 -9.16 -10.62 11.76
CA MET A 149 -9.03 -9.22 12.19
C MET A 149 -8.19 -8.41 11.21
N GLU A 150 -7.06 -8.96 10.76
CA GLU A 150 -6.17 -8.30 9.80
C GLU A 150 -6.85 -8.00 8.45
N ASN A 151 -7.87 -8.79 8.08
CA ASN A 151 -8.54 -8.69 6.79
C ASN A 151 -10.00 -8.19 6.89
N GLY A 152 -10.48 -7.84 8.09
CA GLY A 152 -11.86 -7.39 8.31
C GLY A 152 -12.92 -8.45 7.98
N TRP A 153 -12.59 -9.73 8.15
CA TRP A 153 -13.48 -10.84 7.82
C TRP A 153 -14.46 -11.18 8.94
N ASP A 154 -15.69 -11.51 8.58
CA ASP A 154 -16.65 -12.13 9.48
C ASP A 154 -16.39 -13.65 9.63
N ALA A 155 -17.12 -14.30 10.55
CA ALA A 155 -16.98 -15.73 10.81
C ALA A 155 -17.25 -16.61 9.58
N ALA A 156 -18.19 -16.21 8.73
CA ALA A 156 -18.54 -16.95 7.52
C ALA A 156 -17.41 -16.88 6.49
N THR A 157 -16.84 -15.68 6.29
CA THR A 157 -15.69 -15.47 5.43
C THR A 157 -14.46 -16.21 5.97
N LEU A 158 -14.21 -16.19 7.28
CA LEU A 158 -13.11 -16.93 7.89
C LEU A 158 -13.19 -18.44 7.60
N LEU A 159 -14.36 -19.07 7.80
CA LEU A 159 -14.58 -20.48 7.49
C LEU A 159 -14.44 -20.76 5.99
N ALA A 160 -14.99 -19.90 5.13
CA ALA A 160 -14.89 -20.04 3.69
C ALA A 160 -13.44 -19.96 3.18
N ARG A 161 -12.64 -19.05 3.75
CA ARG A 161 -11.21 -18.94 3.43
C ARG A 161 -10.41 -20.13 3.94
N ALA A 162 -10.81 -20.73 5.07
CA ALA A 162 -10.21 -21.97 5.55
C ALA A 162 -10.49 -23.14 4.59
N CYS A 163 -11.71 -23.26 4.05
CA CYS A 163 -12.03 -24.23 2.99
C CYS A 163 -11.16 -24.00 1.74
N GLN A 164 -11.09 -22.76 1.25
CA GLN A 164 -10.30 -22.44 0.06
C GLN A 164 -8.82 -22.76 0.27
N LYS A 165 -8.28 -22.49 1.46
CA LYS A 165 -6.90 -22.85 1.83
C LYS A 165 -6.67 -24.36 1.84
N ALA A 166 -7.70 -25.15 2.13
CA ALA A 166 -7.68 -26.60 2.02
C ALA A 166 -7.79 -27.11 0.58
N GLY A 167 -8.10 -26.25 -0.40
CA GLY A 167 -8.47 -26.66 -1.76
C GLY A 167 -9.87 -27.25 -1.85
N LEU A 168 -10.78 -26.80 -1.00
CA LEU A 168 -12.20 -27.17 -0.96
C LEU A 168 -13.09 -26.01 -1.47
N PRO A 169 -14.33 -26.29 -1.91
CA PRO A 169 -15.34 -25.27 -2.16
C PRO A 169 -15.56 -24.36 -0.94
N ALA A 170 -15.84 -23.07 -1.17
CA ALA A 170 -15.91 -22.05 -0.12
C ALA A 170 -17.02 -22.30 0.93
N ASP A 171 -18.02 -23.10 0.58
CA ASP A 171 -19.15 -23.49 1.41
C ASP A 171 -19.00 -24.90 2.00
N ALA A 172 -17.89 -25.60 1.77
CA ALA A 172 -17.68 -26.97 2.26
C ALA A 172 -17.81 -27.11 3.78
N TRP A 173 -17.48 -26.05 4.54
CA TRP A 173 -17.69 -26.00 5.99
C TRP A 173 -19.15 -26.09 6.42
N THR A 174 -20.13 -26.02 5.51
CA THR A 174 -21.56 -26.20 5.82
C THR A 174 -22.03 -27.65 5.67
N ARG A 175 -21.22 -28.52 5.06
CA ARG A 175 -21.56 -29.94 4.84
C ARG A 175 -21.61 -30.70 6.16
N ASP A 176 -22.46 -31.71 6.24
CA ASP A 176 -22.64 -32.48 7.46
C ASP A 176 -21.40 -33.32 7.80
N GLU A 177 -20.65 -33.74 6.78
CA GLU A 177 -19.43 -34.54 6.86
C GLU A 177 -18.19 -33.70 7.20
N ALA A 178 -18.26 -32.37 7.04
CA ALA A 178 -17.14 -31.49 7.32
C ALA A 178 -16.92 -31.38 8.84
N GLU A 179 -15.70 -31.67 9.29
CA GLU A 179 -15.27 -31.44 10.66
C GLU A 179 -14.71 -30.02 10.77
N VAL A 180 -15.35 -29.20 11.62
CA VAL A 180 -14.92 -27.82 11.89
C VAL A 180 -14.48 -27.71 13.33
N LEU A 181 -13.27 -27.22 13.56
CA LEU A 181 -12.72 -26.96 14.88
C LEU A 181 -12.38 -25.49 15.06
N THR A 182 -12.48 -25.03 16.30
CA THR A 182 -11.93 -23.75 16.76
C THR A 182 -10.73 -24.00 17.65
N PHE A 183 -9.84 -23.01 17.74
CA PHE A 183 -8.75 -22.99 18.71
C PHE A 183 -8.41 -21.53 19.02
N GLU A 184 -7.67 -21.31 20.10
CA GLU A 184 -7.13 -20.01 20.47
C GLU A 184 -5.61 -19.98 20.29
N GLY A 185 -5.05 -18.77 20.23
CA GLY A 185 -3.60 -18.59 20.18
C GLY A 185 -3.18 -17.36 20.96
N ASP A 186 -1.98 -17.42 21.54
CA ASP A 186 -1.36 -16.32 22.28
C ASP A 186 -0.20 -15.72 21.46
N PRO A 187 -0.43 -14.91 20.40
CA PRO A 187 0.64 -14.38 19.57
C PRO A 187 1.54 -13.40 20.34
N PHE A 188 2.86 -13.51 20.14
CA PHE A 188 3.86 -12.55 20.60
C PHE A 188 5.06 -12.54 19.64
N GLY A 189 5.78 -11.43 19.56
CA GLY A 189 6.92 -11.29 18.65
C GLY A 189 7.99 -10.38 19.21
N GLU A 190 9.08 -10.25 18.48
CA GLU A 190 10.14 -9.29 18.81
C GLU A 190 9.59 -7.87 18.80
N GLU A 191 10.04 -7.09 19.78
CA GLU A 191 9.73 -5.66 19.86
C GLU A 191 10.22 -4.98 18.60
N LEU A 192 9.36 -4.11 18.07
CA LEU A 192 9.73 -3.21 17.01
C LEU A 192 10.83 -2.30 17.55
N SER A 193 11.90 -2.08 16.79
CA SER A 193 12.84 -1.00 17.13
C SER A 193 12.07 0.32 17.31
N PRO A 194 12.55 1.30 18.08
CA PRO A 194 11.87 2.59 18.23
C PRO A 194 11.50 3.24 16.88
N ALA A 195 12.30 3.01 15.83
CA ALA A 195 12.01 3.43 14.46
C ALA A 195 10.87 2.61 13.80
N GLU A 196 10.80 1.30 14.01
CA GLU A 196 9.71 0.44 13.53
C GLU A 196 8.45 0.56 14.37
N ALA A 197 8.56 0.86 15.66
CA ALA A 197 7.47 1.12 16.59
C ALA A 197 6.89 2.50 16.27
N ALA A 198 7.75 3.49 15.99
CA ALA A 198 7.35 4.74 15.40
C ALA A 198 6.72 4.51 14.04
N LEU A 199 7.24 3.62 13.17
CA LEU A 199 6.63 3.28 11.88
C LEU A 199 5.32 2.49 12.03
N ALA A 200 5.13 1.64 13.04
CA ALA A 200 3.90 0.88 13.28
C ALA A 200 2.82 1.72 13.98
N ALA A 201 3.23 2.58 14.91
CA ALA A 201 2.39 3.63 15.49
C ALA A 201 2.09 4.74 14.46
N ALA A 202 2.99 4.94 13.48
CA ALA A 202 2.81 5.84 12.34
C ALA A 202 1.93 5.29 11.24
N THR A 203 2.05 3.99 10.97
CA THR A 203 1.29 3.30 9.91
C THR A 203 -0.10 2.95 10.36
N GLY A 204 -0.43 3.08 11.66
CA GLY A 204 -1.79 2.98 12.18
C GLY A 204 -2.59 1.95 11.41
N VAL A 205 -2.21 0.67 11.50
CA VAL A 205 -2.91 -0.41 10.81
C VAL A 205 -4.27 -0.59 11.49
N SER A 206 -5.17 0.35 11.24
CA SER A 206 -6.60 0.15 11.20
C SER A 206 -6.98 0.19 9.73
N GLY A 207 -7.10 -1.01 9.14
CA GLY A 207 -8.09 -1.43 8.12
C GLY A 207 -8.66 -0.51 7.04
N VAL A 208 -8.14 0.68 6.74
CA VAL A 208 -8.72 1.55 5.70
C VAL A 208 -8.14 1.18 4.35
N THR A 209 -8.79 0.22 3.71
CA THR A 209 -8.59 -0.06 2.29
C THR A 209 -9.49 0.86 1.49
N ARG A 210 -8.91 1.66 0.59
CA ARG A 210 -9.68 2.42 -0.39
C ARG A 210 -9.86 1.57 -1.66
N PRO A 211 -11.08 1.09 -1.96
CA PRO A 211 -11.35 0.40 -3.23
C PRO A 211 -11.21 1.37 -4.42
N PRO A 212 -11.11 0.86 -5.65
CA PRO A 212 -11.11 1.71 -6.83
C PRO A 212 -12.49 2.36 -7.02
N ALA A 213 -12.53 3.67 -7.21
CA ALA A 213 -13.77 4.42 -7.44
C ALA A 213 -14.06 4.62 -8.94
N ARG A 214 -13.06 4.48 -9.81
CA ARG A 214 -13.13 4.81 -11.25
C ARG A 214 -12.69 3.69 -12.18
N ALA A 215 -12.40 2.50 -11.66
CA ALA A 215 -12.21 1.31 -12.48
C ALA A 215 -13.46 1.04 -13.34
N GLY A 216 -13.26 0.81 -14.63
CA GLY A 216 -14.32 0.67 -15.64
C GLY A 216 -14.84 1.99 -16.23
N GLN A 217 -14.42 3.14 -15.69
CA GLN A 217 -14.81 4.47 -16.19
C GLN A 217 -13.62 5.23 -16.76
N PHE A 218 -12.60 5.47 -15.93
CA PHE A 218 -11.39 6.19 -16.33
C PHE A 218 -10.31 5.26 -16.85
N TYR A 219 -10.32 4.00 -16.42
CA TYR A 219 -9.37 2.98 -16.82
C TYR A 219 -10.04 1.59 -16.80
N PRO A 220 -9.45 0.54 -17.39
CA PRO A 220 -10.11 -0.76 -17.51
C PRO A 220 -10.53 -1.36 -16.15
N ALA A 221 -11.67 -2.07 -16.11
CA ALA A 221 -12.23 -2.62 -14.87
C ALA A 221 -11.57 -3.93 -14.40
N THR A 222 -10.66 -4.51 -15.21
CA THR A 222 -10.03 -5.82 -14.93
C THR A 222 -8.51 -5.71 -14.90
N ALA A 223 -7.88 -6.54 -14.09
CA ALA A 223 -6.41 -6.60 -13.98
C ALA A 223 -5.73 -6.87 -15.33
N ALA A 224 -6.33 -7.72 -16.16
CA ALA A 224 -5.83 -8.02 -17.49
C ALA A 224 -5.93 -6.81 -18.43
N GLY A 225 -7.08 -6.12 -18.44
CA GLY A 225 -7.27 -4.91 -19.25
C GLY A 225 -6.32 -3.80 -18.83
N ILE A 226 -6.12 -3.61 -17.53
CA ILE A 226 -5.17 -2.62 -16.98
C ILE A 226 -3.75 -2.90 -17.48
N ARG A 227 -3.28 -4.15 -17.37
CA ARG A 227 -1.95 -4.53 -17.84
C ARG A 227 -1.78 -4.29 -19.34
N THR A 228 -2.76 -4.72 -20.16
CA THR A 228 -2.72 -4.50 -21.61
C THR A 228 -2.63 -3.01 -21.96
N GLU A 229 -3.41 -2.17 -21.29
CA GLU A 229 -3.41 -0.73 -21.57
C GLU A 229 -2.12 -0.05 -21.11
N LEU A 230 -1.56 -0.44 -19.95
CA LEU A 230 -0.24 0.03 -19.51
C LEU A 230 0.85 -0.38 -20.50
N ASP A 231 0.84 -1.64 -20.95
CA ASP A 231 1.81 -2.12 -21.95
C ASP A 231 1.70 -1.34 -23.28
N ARG A 232 0.47 -0.97 -23.70
CA ARG A 232 0.24 -0.10 -24.85
C ARG A 232 0.84 1.29 -24.62
N CYS A 233 0.52 1.95 -23.50
CA CYS A 233 0.98 3.30 -23.19
C CYS A 233 2.52 3.37 -23.13
N PHE A 234 3.17 2.38 -22.52
CA PHE A 234 4.64 2.34 -22.41
C PHE A 234 5.36 1.78 -23.65
N SER A 235 4.62 1.27 -24.66
CA SER A 235 5.24 0.59 -25.81
C SER A 235 6.21 1.45 -26.62
N THR A 236 5.93 2.75 -26.75
CA THR A 236 6.73 3.74 -27.50
C THR A 236 7.76 4.47 -26.65
N THR A 237 7.83 4.17 -25.35
CA THR A 237 8.67 4.89 -24.37
C THR A 237 9.98 4.17 -24.04
N ARG A 238 10.27 3.07 -24.73
CA ARG A 238 11.47 2.25 -24.48
C ARG A 238 12.74 3.04 -24.82
N GLY A 239 13.70 3.05 -23.89
CA GLY A 239 15.01 3.67 -24.08
C GLY A 239 15.08 5.15 -23.73
N LEU A 240 13.99 5.73 -23.20
CA LEU A 240 14.07 7.00 -22.48
C LEU A 240 14.87 6.77 -21.19
N GLY A 241 15.81 7.68 -20.87
CA GLY A 241 16.63 7.60 -19.66
C GLY A 241 15.77 7.72 -18.39
N GLU A 242 16.25 7.18 -17.27
CA GLU A 242 15.56 7.30 -15.98
C GLU A 242 16.37 8.23 -15.09
N ASP A 243 16.12 9.53 -15.24
CA ASP A 243 16.83 10.54 -14.48
C ASP A 243 16.11 10.81 -13.14
N PRO A 244 16.85 11.14 -12.08
CA PRO A 244 16.25 11.56 -10.82
C PRO A 244 15.54 12.90 -11.03
N ALA A 245 14.21 12.90 -10.91
CA ALA A 245 13.40 14.11 -10.98
C ALA A 245 12.88 14.50 -9.60
N ARG A 246 12.77 15.81 -9.34
CA ARG A 246 12.15 16.36 -8.14
C ARG A 246 10.62 16.30 -8.20
N ALA A 247 10.05 16.53 -9.38
CA ALA A 247 8.61 16.43 -9.59
C ALA A 247 8.22 16.01 -11.02
N VAL A 248 6.97 15.60 -11.19
CA VAL A 248 6.35 15.30 -12.48
C VAL A 248 4.92 15.83 -12.49
N MET A 249 4.48 16.41 -13.60
CA MET A 249 3.07 16.75 -13.85
C MET A 249 2.44 15.71 -14.76
N LEU A 250 1.31 15.16 -14.33
CA LEU A 250 0.59 14.10 -15.02
C LEU A 250 -0.91 14.44 -15.14
N PRO A 251 -1.53 14.24 -16.32
CA PRO A 251 -2.98 14.39 -16.49
C PRO A 251 -3.74 13.25 -15.82
N HIS A 252 -4.98 13.50 -15.41
CA HIS A 252 -5.82 12.55 -14.66
C HIS A 252 -7.18 12.26 -15.31
N ALA A 253 -7.35 12.58 -16.59
CA ALA A 253 -8.46 12.09 -17.39
C ALA A 253 -8.42 10.56 -17.61
N GLY A 254 -9.44 10.04 -18.31
CA GLY A 254 -9.48 8.64 -18.68
C GLY A 254 -8.29 8.25 -19.58
N TRP A 255 -7.73 7.05 -19.38
CA TRP A 255 -6.47 6.61 -20.01
C TRP A 255 -6.50 6.63 -21.53
N ARG A 256 -7.68 6.43 -22.14
CA ARG A 256 -7.87 6.57 -23.59
C ARG A 256 -7.46 7.95 -24.13
N PHE A 257 -7.55 8.99 -23.31
CA PHE A 257 -7.23 10.37 -23.68
C PHE A 257 -5.76 10.69 -23.42
N CYS A 258 -5.29 10.37 -22.21
CA CYS A 258 -4.03 10.89 -21.70
C CYS A 258 -2.99 9.83 -21.27
N GLY A 259 -3.28 8.53 -21.41
CA GLY A 259 -2.40 7.46 -20.94
C GLY A 259 -0.99 7.48 -21.56
N ASP A 260 -0.88 7.87 -22.83
CA ASP A 260 0.42 8.01 -23.51
C ASP A 260 1.25 9.16 -22.95
N LEU A 261 0.61 10.27 -22.57
CA LEU A 261 1.28 11.41 -21.94
C LEU A 261 1.77 11.05 -20.54
N ILE A 262 0.96 10.33 -19.77
CA ILE A 262 1.36 9.83 -18.44
C ILE A 262 2.58 8.91 -18.56
N ALA A 263 2.52 7.94 -19.48
CA ALA A 263 3.63 7.01 -19.72
C ALA A 263 4.88 7.72 -20.24
N GLY A 264 4.73 8.67 -21.16
CA GLY A 264 5.84 9.44 -21.73
C GLY A 264 6.60 10.24 -20.68
N ALA A 265 5.89 10.91 -19.77
CA ALA A 265 6.51 11.63 -18.66
C ALA A 265 7.17 10.68 -17.67
N LEU A 266 6.46 9.65 -17.21
CA LEU A 266 6.99 8.71 -16.21
C LEU A 266 8.13 7.81 -16.73
N ALA A 267 8.24 7.62 -18.04
CA ALA A 267 9.35 6.88 -18.64
C ALA A 267 10.70 7.61 -18.50
N ARG A 268 10.68 8.94 -18.29
CA ARG A 268 11.88 9.77 -18.09
C ARG A 268 12.32 9.88 -16.64
N VAL A 269 11.46 9.45 -15.72
CA VAL A 269 11.61 9.68 -14.28
C VAL A 269 11.87 8.37 -13.54
N HIS A 270 12.85 8.40 -12.66
CA HIS A 270 12.98 7.39 -11.61
C HIS A 270 11.87 7.57 -10.55
N VAL A 271 10.96 6.59 -10.39
CA VAL A 271 9.94 6.64 -9.34
C VAL A 271 10.51 6.05 -8.04
N PRO A 272 10.74 6.87 -7.00
CA PRO A 272 11.46 6.45 -5.80
C PRO A 272 10.53 5.72 -4.81
N GLU A 273 10.97 5.55 -3.56
CA GLU A 273 10.20 4.84 -2.53
C GLU A 273 8.93 5.57 -2.06
N VAL A 274 8.86 6.90 -2.21
CA VAL A 274 7.71 7.71 -1.82
C VAL A 274 7.26 8.61 -2.98
N ALA A 275 5.98 8.58 -3.32
CA ALA A 275 5.35 9.52 -4.24
C ALA A 275 4.26 10.33 -3.51
N VAL A 276 4.43 11.66 -3.43
CA VAL A 276 3.38 12.55 -2.92
C VAL A 276 2.53 13.00 -4.09
N ILE A 277 1.30 12.51 -4.16
CA ILE A 277 0.39 12.77 -5.29
C ILE A 277 -0.58 13.85 -4.88
N ILE A 278 -0.48 15.03 -5.49
CA ILE A 278 -1.28 16.19 -5.14
C ILE A 278 -2.27 16.43 -6.28
N GLY A 279 -3.53 16.14 -6.03
CA GLY A 279 -4.62 16.34 -6.97
C GLY A 279 -5.59 17.43 -6.54
N PRO A 280 -6.34 18.01 -7.49
CA PRO A 280 -7.50 18.82 -7.15
C PRO A 280 -8.59 17.99 -6.49
N LYS A 281 -9.37 18.65 -5.64
CA LYS A 281 -10.60 18.08 -5.07
C LYS A 281 -11.78 18.41 -5.98
N HIS A 282 -12.35 17.40 -6.63
CA HIS A 282 -13.53 17.49 -7.49
C HIS A 282 -14.81 17.12 -6.74
N THR A 283 -14.71 16.29 -5.70
CA THR A 283 -15.87 15.87 -4.91
C THR A 283 -16.18 16.87 -3.80
N SER A 284 -17.42 16.85 -3.30
CA SER A 284 -17.82 17.63 -2.12
C SER A 284 -17.53 16.92 -0.79
N LEU A 285 -16.99 15.70 -0.83
CA LEU A 285 -16.77 14.87 0.36
C LEU A 285 -15.60 15.38 1.19
N GLY A 286 -15.75 15.31 2.51
CA GLY A 286 -14.69 15.63 3.46
C GLY A 286 -14.14 17.07 3.39
N PRO A 287 -13.03 17.36 4.08
CA PRO A 287 -12.41 18.68 4.17
C PRO A 287 -11.97 19.23 2.81
N GLU A 288 -11.81 20.55 2.70
CA GLU A 288 -11.28 21.17 1.47
C GLU A 288 -9.86 20.70 1.15
N TRP A 289 -9.04 20.44 2.16
CA TRP A 289 -7.67 19.99 2.00
C TRP A 289 -7.50 18.72 2.83
N SER A 290 -7.28 17.59 2.16
CA SER A 290 -7.19 16.29 2.82
C SER A 290 -5.94 15.53 2.40
N VAL A 291 -5.44 14.72 3.32
CA VAL A 291 -4.42 13.71 3.04
C VAL A 291 -4.87 12.36 3.54
N SER A 292 -4.76 11.35 2.69
CA SER A 292 -4.90 9.96 3.07
C SER A 292 -3.63 9.52 3.79
N ALA A 293 -3.75 9.12 5.05
CA ALA A 293 -2.57 8.93 5.92
C ALA A 293 -2.40 7.53 6.49
N ALA A 294 -3.19 6.56 6.03
CA ALA A 294 -3.12 5.17 6.49
C ALA A 294 -3.73 4.22 5.45
N GLY A 295 -3.36 2.94 5.56
CA GLY A 295 -3.92 1.86 4.76
C GLY A 295 -3.37 1.80 3.33
N ARG A 296 -4.19 1.34 2.40
CA ARG A 296 -3.79 1.07 1.01
C ARG A 296 -4.86 1.48 0.02
N TRP A 297 -4.44 1.84 -1.19
CA TRP A 297 -5.33 2.14 -2.31
C TRP A 297 -5.28 0.99 -3.30
N GLU A 298 -6.43 0.38 -3.57
CA GLU A 298 -6.56 -0.80 -4.43
C GLU A 298 -7.08 -0.43 -5.81
N TRP A 299 -6.68 -1.22 -6.81
CA TRP A 299 -7.32 -1.30 -8.11
C TRP A 299 -7.36 -2.77 -8.55
N PRO A 300 -8.08 -3.13 -9.62
CA PRO A 300 -8.15 -4.52 -10.06
C PRO A 300 -6.75 -5.10 -10.32
N GLY A 301 -6.32 -6.02 -9.45
CA GLY A 301 -5.08 -6.80 -9.59
C GLY A 301 -3.86 -6.30 -8.82
N ALA A 302 -3.90 -5.13 -8.16
CA ALA A 302 -2.78 -4.63 -7.35
C ALA A 302 -3.21 -3.50 -6.40
N ASN A 303 -2.27 -3.02 -5.59
CA ASN A 303 -2.46 -1.94 -4.62
C ASN A 303 -1.15 -1.20 -4.34
N LEU A 304 -1.25 0.00 -3.75
CA LEU A 304 -0.13 0.74 -3.16
C LEU A 304 -0.42 1.08 -1.71
N GLU A 305 0.61 0.96 -0.87
CA GLU A 305 0.56 1.33 0.54
C GLU A 305 0.69 2.84 0.70
N VAL A 306 -0.05 3.41 1.65
CA VAL A 306 0.07 4.82 2.03
C VAL A 306 1.29 5.00 2.94
N ALA A 307 2.15 5.97 2.63
CA ALA A 307 3.27 6.37 3.48
C ALA A 307 2.77 7.29 4.61
N GLY A 308 2.04 6.71 5.56
CA GLY A 308 1.35 7.43 6.62
C GLY A 308 2.26 8.26 7.54
N GLU A 309 3.54 7.92 7.62
CA GLU A 309 4.53 8.72 8.33
C GLU A 309 4.72 10.09 7.69
N TRP A 310 4.79 10.15 6.36
CA TRP A 310 5.00 11.39 5.61
C TRP A 310 3.71 12.20 5.48
N ALA A 311 2.55 11.53 5.43
CA ALA A 311 1.26 12.21 5.55
C ALA A 311 1.16 12.98 6.88
N ARG A 312 1.53 12.36 8.01
CA ARG A 312 1.53 13.03 9.33
C ARG A 312 2.56 14.14 9.41
N PHE A 313 3.75 13.93 8.87
CA PHE A 313 4.78 14.97 8.76
C PHE A 313 4.26 16.25 8.09
N LEU A 314 3.49 16.09 7.00
CA LEU A 314 2.88 17.21 6.27
C LEU A 314 1.76 17.87 7.07
N VAL A 315 0.89 17.10 7.73
CA VAL A 315 -0.21 17.63 8.57
C VAL A 315 0.33 18.47 9.74
N GLU A 316 1.41 18.02 10.38
CA GLU A 316 2.05 18.75 11.48
C GLU A 316 2.59 20.12 11.06
N ARG A 317 2.99 20.27 9.78
CA ARG A 317 3.58 21.50 9.21
C ARG A 317 2.61 22.34 8.40
N CYS A 318 1.49 21.77 7.98
CA CYS A 318 0.42 22.44 7.26
C CYS A 318 -0.92 22.23 8.00
N PRO A 319 -1.28 23.09 8.96
CA PRO A 319 -2.48 22.92 9.78
C PRO A 319 -3.80 22.87 9.01
N ARG A 320 -3.83 23.38 7.77
CA ARG A 320 -5.00 23.33 6.87
C ARG A 320 -5.19 21.94 6.25
N LEU A 321 -4.12 21.14 6.15
CA LEU A 321 -4.18 19.80 5.60
C LEU A 321 -4.70 18.83 6.66
N VAL A 322 -5.88 18.26 6.43
CA VAL A 322 -6.54 17.39 7.40
C VAL A 322 -6.31 15.92 7.06
N ARG A 323 -5.93 15.11 8.05
CA ARG A 323 -5.87 13.66 7.90
C ARG A 323 -7.29 13.07 7.83
N GLU A 324 -7.72 12.71 6.64
CA GLU A 324 -9.09 12.27 6.40
C GLU A 324 -9.15 11.37 5.14
N HIS A 325 -9.98 10.32 5.14
CA HIS A 325 -10.06 9.34 4.05
C HIS A 325 -11.31 9.52 3.16
N GLU A 326 -12.41 10.03 3.70
CA GLU A 326 -13.69 10.25 3.04
C GLU A 326 -13.56 11.18 1.81
N ALA A 327 -12.78 12.25 1.91
CA ALA A 327 -12.49 13.16 0.80
C ALA A 327 -11.86 12.44 -0.40
N HIS A 328 -11.16 11.33 -0.15
CA HIS A 328 -10.52 10.54 -1.19
C HIS A 328 -11.42 9.43 -1.74
N ARG A 329 -12.51 9.06 -1.06
CA ARG A 329 -13.30 7.85 -1.37
C ARG A 329 -13.77 7.81 -2.82
N GLU A 330 -14.25 8.94 -3.32
CA GLU A 330 -14.73 9.11 -4.69
C GLU A 330 -13.82 10.01 -5.54
N GLU A 331 -12.70 10.49 -4.98
CA GLU A 331 -11.79 11.37 -5.71
C GLU A 331 -10.93 10.57 -6.68
N HIS A 332 -10.75 11.07 -7.90
CA HIS A 332 -10.07 10.37 -8.97
C HIS A 332 -8.67 10.91 -9.28
N GLY A 333 -8.40 12.19 -8.95
CA GLY A 333 -7.16 12.86 -9.33
C GLY A 333 -5.89 12.10 -8.93
N CYS A 334 -5.87 11.41 -7.78
CA CYS A 334 -4.76 10.55 -7.39
C CYS A 334 -4.90 9.10 -7.92
N GLU A 335 -6.12 8.55 -7.95
CA GLU A 335 -6.37 7.14 -8.23
C GLU A 335 -5.88 6.71 -9.62
N VAL A 336 -6.18 7.52 -10.64
CA VAL A 336 -5.92 7.15 -12.04
C VAL A 336 -4.43 7.02 -12.37
N LEU A 337 -3.57 7.63 -11.54
CA LEU A 337 -2.11 7.63 -11.69
C LEU A 337 -1.45 6.43 -11.01
N LEU A 338 -2.13 5.77 -10.06
CA LEU A 338 -1.53 4.72 -9.23
C LEU A 338 -1.00 3.53 -10.05
N PRO A 339 -1.72 3.00 -11.05
CA PRO A 339 -1.20 1.87 -11.82
C PRO A 339 0.03 2.23 -12.65
N PHE A 340 0.14 3.47 -13.12
CA PHE A 340 1.32 3.95 -13.83
C PHE A 340 2.53 4.07 -12.91
N LEU A 341 2.36 4.65 -11.72
CA LEU A 341 3.43 4.72 -10.71
C LEU A 341 3.88 3.31 -10.29
N HIS A 342 2.93 2.41 -10.03
CA HIS A 342 3.21 1.00 -9.70
C HIS A 342 3.97 0.27 -10.82
N ARG A 343 3.66 0.56 -12.10
CA ARG A 343 4.34 -0.02 -13.26
C ARG A 343 5.83 0.35 -13.30
N ARG A 344 6.18 1.55 -12.83
CA ARG A 344 7.56 2.05 -12.77
C ARG A 344 8.28 1.56 -11.52
N ASN A 345 7.61 1.59 -10.37
CA ASN A 345 8.13 1.05 -9.12
C ASN A 345 7.02 0.31 -8.35
N PRO A 346 7.02 -1.04 -8.34
CA PRO A 346 6.01 -1.83 -7.64
C PRO A 346 6.03 -1.67 -6.11
N PHE A 347 7.08 -1.05 -5.56
CA PHE A 347 7.28 -0.85 -4.13
C PHE A 347 7.09 0.60 -3.67
N VAL A 348 6.72 1.51 -4.59
CA VAL A 348 6.42 2.91 -4.23
C VAL A 348 5.31 2.96 -3.18
N ARG A 349 5.46 3.83 -2.20
CA ARG A 349 4.42 4.16 -1.23
C ARG A 349 3.90 5.56 -1.55
N ILE A 350 2.60 5.78 -1.35
CA ILE A 350 1.95 7.01 -1.81
C ILE A 350 1.53 7.91 -0.65
N VAL A 351 1.53 9.22 -0.88
CA VAL A 351 0.89 10.21 0.00
C VAL A 351 -0.14 10.97 -0.83
N PRO A 352 -1.39 10.49 -0.91
CA PRO A 352 -2.44 11.12 -1.70
C PRO A 352 -2.98 12.36 -0.99
N ILE A 353 -2.94 13.51 -1.66
CA ILE A 353 -3.42 14.79 -1.18
C ILE A 353 -4.48 15.32 -2.15
N ALA A 354 -5.64 15.73 -1.62
CA ALA A 354 -6.68 16.41 -2.39
C ALA A 354 -6.79 17.86 -1.90
N ILE A 355 -6.68 18.80 -2.83
CA ILE A 355 -6.71 20.24 -2.53
C ILE A 355 -7.88 20.89 -3.26
N GLY A 356 -8.78 21.48 -2.50
CA GLY A 356 -9.88 22.31 -2.95
C GLY A 356 -9.44 23.75 -3.21
N ARG A 357 -10.28 24.71 -2.83
CA ARG A 357 -10.02 26.12 -3.14
C ARG A 357 -8.89 26.69 -2.28
N ALA A 358 -8.07 27.54 -2.90
CA ALA A 358 -6.97 28.26 -2.27
C ALA A 358 -6.61 29.54 -3.04
N SER A 359 -6.32 30.60 -2.30
CA SER A 359 -5.53 31.76 -2.77
C SER A 359 -4.05 31.38 -2.93
N TYR A 360 -3.27 32.23 -3.59
CA TYR A 360 -1.83 32.02 -3.74
C TYR A 360 -1.15 31.98 -2.36
N GLU A 361 -1.47 32.93 -1.48
CA GLU A 361 -0.85 33.09 -0.17
C GLU A 361 -1.20 31.91 0.76
N GLU A 362 -2.42 31.40 0.67
CA GLU A 362 -2.86 30.23 1.43
C GLU A 362 -2.12 28.93 1.09
N LEU A 363 -1.45 28.84 -0.06
CA LEU A 363 -0.64 27.68 -0.44
C LEU A 363 0.74 27.64 0.24
N GLU A 364 1.18 28.74 0.85
CA GLU A 364 2.52 28.84 1.47
C GLU A 364 2.79 27.76 2.52
N PRO A 365 1.88 27.45 3.47
CA PRO A 365 2.15 26.43 4.48
C PRO A 365 2.36 25.03 3.88
N LEU A 366 1.65 24.71 2.81
CA LEU A 366 1.84 23.44 2.11
C LEU A 366 3.15 23.43 1.32
N ALA A 367 3.47 24.51 0.60
CA ALA A 367 4.72 24.62 -0.13
C ALA A 367 5.91 24.45 0.81
N LYS A 368 5.90 25.11 1.97
CA LYS A 368 6.92 24.94 3.01
C LYS A 368 6.97 23.51 3.54
N ALA A 369 5.83 22.89 3.83
CA ALA A 369 5.80 21.50 4.31
C ALA A 369 6.37 20.51 3.28
N LEU A 370 6.12 20.73 1.99
CA LEU A 370 6.70 19.94 0.90
C LEU A 370 8.21 20.19 0.76
N ALA A 371 8.68 21.42 0.90
CA ALA A 371 10.11 21.74 0.91
C ALA A 371 10.84 21.04 2.07
N ASP A 372 10.31 21.17 3.30
CA ASP A 372 10.82 20.48 4.49
C ASP A 372 10.85 18.95 4.27
N LEU A 373 9.84 18.38 3.59
CA LEU A 373 9.80 16.94 3.26
C LEU A 373 10.87 16.55 2.24
N ARG A 374 11.14 17.40 1.24
CA ARG A 374 12.17 17.15 0.22
C ARG A 374 13.57 17.21 0.81
N GLU A 375 13.80 18.10 1.77
CA GLU A 375 15.05 18.17 2.54
C GLU A 375 15.28 16.89 3.35
N GLU A 376 14.24 16.38 4.01
CA GLU A 376 14.33 15.16 4.84
C GLU A 376 14.53 13.88 4.00
N LEU A 377 13.82 13.76 2.88
CA LEU A 377 13.82 12.53 2.08
C LEU A 377 14.89 12.49 0.99
N GLY A 378 15.38 13.64 0.53
CA GLY A 378 16.27 13.68 -0.62
C GLY A 378 15.60 13.09 -1.86
N GLU A 379 16.36 12.37 -2.69
CA GLU A 379 15.87 11.72 -3.91
C GLU A 379 14.87 10.57 -3.68
N ARG A 380 14.57 10.25 -2.41
CA ARG A 380 13.61 9.20 -2.04
C ARG A 380 12.15 9.62 -2.20
N VAL A 381 11.90 10.90 -2.51
CA VAL A 381 10.56 11.44 -2.74
C VAL A 381 10.40 12.05 -4.13
N LEU A 382 9.30 11.72 -4.79
CA LEU A 382 8.83 12.37 -6.02
C LEU A 382 7.53 13.10 -5.74
N PHE A 383 7.44 14.37 -6.15
CA PHE A 383 6.18 15.10 -6.15
C PHE A 383 5.44 14.88 -7.47
N VAL A 384 4.18 14.43 -7.39
CA VAL A 384 3.34 14.18 -8.55
C VAL A 384 2.22 15.22 -8.56
N ILE A 385 2.32 16.18 -9.48
CA ILE A 385 1.28 17.19 -9.75
C ILE A 385 0.23 16.53 -10.64
N SER A 386 -0.96 16.29 -10.11
CA SER A 386 -2.05 15.73 -10.88
C SER A 386 -2.91 16.84 -11.48
N SER A 387 -2.86 17.03 -12.80
CA SER A 387 -3.54 18.13 -13.48
C SER A 387 -3.92 17.81 -14.92
N ASP A 388 -5.19 17.96 -15.26
CA ASP A 388 -5.61 18.33 -16.61
C ASP A 388 -5.49 19.87 -16.78
N MET A 389 -5.55 20.35 -18.02
CA MET A 389 -5.37 21.76 -18.37
C MET A 389 -6.73 22.45 -18.53
N ASN A 390 -6.91 23.34 -19.51
CA ASN A 390 -8.19 24.02 -19.72
C ASN A 390 -9.28 23.06 -20.23
N HIS A 391 -10.52 23.36 -19.83
CA HIS A 391 -11.72 22.63 -20.15
C HIS A 391 -12.69 23.47 -20.98
N PHE A 392 -13.28 22.81 -21.96
CA PHE A 392 -14.51 23.18 -22.66
C PHE A 392 -14.47 24.44 -23.54
N ALA A 393 -13.27 24.88 -23.95
CA ALA A 393 -13.12 25.75 -25.12
C ALA A 393 -13.05 24.90 -26.40
N ASP A 394 -13.16 25.54 -27.57
CA ASP A 394 -12.78 24.89 -28.83
C ASP A 394 -11.27 24.61 -28.87
N ASP A 395 -10.82 23.70 -29.73
CA ASP A 395 -9.44 23.19 -29.73
C ASP A 395 -8.39 24.28 -29.92
N ALA A 396 -8.66 25.26 -30.80
CA ALA A 396 -7.73 26.33 -31.09
C ALA A 396 -7.57 27.26 -29.88
N GLU A 397 -8.68 27.66 -29.26
CA GLU A 397 -8.67 28.50 -28.07
C GLU A 397 -8.12 27.75 -26.85
N ASN A 398 -8.44 26.46 -26.69
CA ASN A 398 -7.93 25.65 -25.60
C ASN A 398 -6.40 25.53 -25.67
N ARG A 399 -5.85 25.27 -26.86
CA ARG A 399 -4.40 25.27 -27.10
C ARG A 399 -3.78 26.63 -26.75
N ARG A 400 -4.40 27.73 -27.20
CA ARG A 400 -3.90 29.08 -26.91
C ARG A 400 -3.86 29.36 -25.41
N LEU A 401 -4.93 29.04 -24.69
CA LEU A 401 -5.03 29.24 -23.23
C LEU A 401 -4.03 28.35 -22.49
N ASP A 402 -3.93 27.08 -22.87
CA ASP A 402 -3.01 26.13 -22.23
C ASP A 402 -1.55 26.51 -22.46
N SER A 403 -1.19 27.01 -23.65
CA SER A 403 0.15 27.54 -23.91
C SER A 403 0.52 28.67 -22.94
N LEU A 404 -0.39 29.61 -22.65
CA LEU A 404 -0.12 30.68 -21.68
C LEU A 404 0.19 30.15 -20.28
N ALA A 405 -0.50 29.09 -19.85
CA ALA A 405 -0.25 28.46 -18.56
C ALA A 405 1.06 27.65 -18.57
N LEU A 406 1.30 26.86 -19.62
CA LEU A 406 2.49 26.02 -19.76
C LEU A 406 3.77 26.84 -19.87
N GLU A 407 3.75 27.98 -20.57
CA GLU A 407 4.90 28.90 -20.62
C GLU A 407 5.32 29.34 -19.20
N ARG A 408 4.36 29.73 -18.35
CA ARG A 408 4.65 30.10 -16.95
C ARG A 408 5.15 28.91 -16.13
N PHE A 409 4.63 27.71 -16.41
CA PHE A 409 5.03 26.49 -15.73
C PHE A 409 6.47 26.07 -16.12
N GLU A 410 6.84 26.16 -17.41
CA GLU A 410 8.19 25.93 -17.92
C GLU A 410 9.21 26.91 -17.32
N GLU A 411 8.82 28.17 -17.15
CA GLU A 411 9.62 29.20 -16.47
C GLU A 411 9.74 28.98 -14.96
N ALA A 412 9.09 27.95 -14.40
CA ALA A 412 8.91 27.70 -12.97
C ALA A 412 8.33 28.91 -12.19
N ASP A 413 7.61 29.81 -12.89
CA ASP A 413 7.02 31.03 -12.34
C ASP A 413 5.68 30.72 -11.67
N ALA A 414 5.73 30.34 -10.39
CA ALA A 414 4.54 29.95 -9.64
C ALA A 414 3.51 31.09 -9.53
N ARG A 415 3.97 32.35 -9.37
CA ARG A 415 3.07 33.50 -9.25
C ARG A 415 2.46 33.85 -10.59
N GLY A 416 3.26 33.91 -11.64
CA GLY A 416 2.80 34.18 -12.99
C GLY A 416 1.85 33.11 -13.50
N LEU A 417 2.08 31.83 -13.19
CA LEU A 417 1.15 30.74 -13.50
C LEU A 417 -0.21 30.98 -12.83
N TYR A 418 -0.21 31.28 -11.52
CA TYR A 418 -1.43 31.57 -10.78
C TYR A 418 -2.19 32.76 -11.38
N ASP A 419 -1.51 33.90 -11.53
CA ASP A 419 -2.11 35.13 -12.00
C ASP A 419 -2.60 35.01 -13.46
N THR A 420 -1.88 34.28 -14.32
CA THR A 420 -2.27 34.01 -15.71
C THR A 420 -3.54 33.17 -15.77
N CYS A 421 -3.61 32.07 -15.04
CA CYS A 421 -4.80 31.23 -15.02
C CYS A 421 -6.04 31.97 -14.50
N LEU A 422 -5.88 32.83 -13.48
CA LEU A 422 -6.98 33.65 -12.97
C LEU A 422 -7.42 34.72 -13.98
N ARG A 423 -6.46 35.46 -14.56
CA ARG A 423 -6.73 36.56 -15.50
C ARG A 423 -7.39 36.09 -16.79
N HIS A 424 -6.98 34.94 -17.29
CA HIS A 424 -7.48 34.36 -18.54
C HIS A 424 -8.59 33.32 -18.33
N HIS A 425 -9.06 33.13 -17.08
CA HIS A 425 -10.08 32.14 -16.73
C HIS A 425 -9.75 30.71 -17.17
N ILE A 426 -8.45 30.34 -17.12
CA ILE A 426 -7.96 29.02 -17.48
C ILE A 426 -8.38 28.04 -16.39
N SER A 427 -9.15 27.03 -16.77
CA SER A 427 -9.76 26.05 -15.87
C SER A 427 -8.84 24.86 -15.53
N MET A 428 -7.53 25.09 -15.50
CA MET A 428 -6.51 24.11 -15.09
C MET A 428 -6.84 23.58 -13.69
N CYS A 429 -7.26 22.32 -13.61
CA CYS A 429 -7.77 21.75 -12.36
C CYS A 429 -6.64 21.63 -11.31
N GLY A 430 -5.43 21.24 -11.72
CA GLY A 430 -4.26 21.14 -10.86
C GLY A 430 -3.47 22.43 -10.67
N LEU A 431 -4.05 23.62 -10.90
CA LEU A 431 -3.35 24.90 -10.66
C LEU A 431 -2.78 25.01 -9.24
N ARG A 432 -3.56 24.62 -8.22
CA ARG A 432 -3.16 24.70 -6.81
C ARG A 432 -2.02 23.70 -6.50
N PRO A 433 -2.15 22.41 -6.87
CA PRO A 433 -1.04 21.47 -6.83
C PRO A 433 0.24 21.99 -7.50
N ALA A 434 0.15 22.50 -8.72
CA ALA A 434 1.30 23.02 -9.48
C ALA A 434 2.00 24.16 -8.74
N VAL A 435 1.25 25.17 -8.31
CA VAL A 435 1.78 26.32 -7.57
C VAL A 435 2.43 25.89 -6.25
N ALA A 436 1.82 24.97 -5.50
CA ALA A 436 2.39 24.48 -4.25
C ALA A 436 3.75 23.78 -4.48
N VAL A 437 3.86 22.95 -5.51
CA VAL A 437 5.10 22.23 -5.82
C VAL A 437 6.18 23.16 -6.37
N LEU A 438 5.85 24.06 -7.32
CA LEU A 438 6.82 25.02 -7.85
C LEU A 438 7.43 25.89 -6.73
N ARG A 439 6.60 26.36 -5.80
CA ARG A 439 7.07 27.11 -4.62
C ARG A 439 7.92 26.26 -3.69
N ALA A 440 7.53 25.00 -3.45
CA ALA A 440 8.29 24.09 -2.62
C ALA A 440 9.69 23.81 -3.17
N LEU A 441 9.82 23.73 -4.51
CA LEU A 441 11.10 23.46 -5.17
C LEU A 441 11.96 24.72 -5.37
N GLY A 442 11.37 25.92 -5.28
CA GLY A 442 12.10 27.19 -5.34
C GLY A 442 12.89 27.40 -6.64
N MET A 443 12.37 26.90 -7.77
CA MET A 443 13.10 26.77 -9.03
C MET A 443 13.16 28.06 -9.88
N GLU A 444 12.56 29.16 -9.45
CA GLU A 444 12.49 30.42 -10.21
C GLU A 444 13.86 30.98 -10.64
N ARG A 445 14.93 30.65 -9.90
CA ARG A 445 16.30 31.13 -10.19
C ARG A 445 17.03 30.27 -11.21
N GLU A 446 16.68 28.99 -11.29
CA GLU A 446 17.27 28.01 -12.21
C GLU A 446 16.19 26.99 -12.60
N PRO A 447 15.25 27.38 -13.49
CA PRO A 447 14.17 26.51 -13.92
C PRO A 447 14.73 25.31 -14.68
N SER A 448 14.33 24.11 -14.29
CA SER A 448 14.56 22.87 -15.04
C SER A 448 13.24 22.13 -15.17
N VAL A 449 12.41 22.60 -16.11
CA VAL A 449 11.08 22.04 -16.38
C VAL A 449 10.99 21.71 -17.85
N GLU A 450 10.71 20.45 -18.17
CA GLU A 450 10.52 19.97 -19.54
C GLU A 450 9.06 19.54 -19.74
N ILE A 451 8.35 20.15 -20.70
CA ILE A 451 7.05 19.63 -21.14
C ILE A 451 7.27 18.42 -22.05
N THR A 452 6.91 17.25 -21.55
CA THR A 452 7.17 15.98 -22.24
C THR A 452 6.17 15.70 -23.36
N GLY A 453 5.03 16.39 -23.34
CA GLY A 453 4.01 16.31 -24.38
C GLY A 453 2.74 17.06 -24.00
N TYR A 454 1.98 17.46 -25.01
CA TYR A 454 0.70 18.15 -24.86
C TYR A 454 -0.28 17.64 -25.92
N GLU A 455 -1.55 17.46 -25.54
CA GLU A 455 -2.62 17.11 -26.47
C GLU A 455 -3.99 17.51 -25.93
N THR A 456 -5.01 17.50 -26.78
CA THR A 456 -6.41 17.71 -26.36
C THR A 456 -7.27 16.46 -26.59
N SER A 457 -8.46 16.44 -25.98
CA SER A 457 -9.43 15.35 -26.21
C SER A 457 -9.83 15.20 -27.68
N ALA A 458 -9.72 16.25 -28.50
CA ALA A 458 -10.02 16.22 -29.93
C ALA A 458 -9.19 15.18 -30.69
N ARG A 459 -7.96 14.86 -30.24
CA ARG A 459 -7.15 13.77 -30.82
C ARG A 459 -7.91 12.44 -30.84
N VAL A 460 -8.72 12.19 -29.81
CA VAL A 460 -9.40 10.90 -29.60
C VAL A 460 -10.87 10.97 -30.01
N THR A 461 -11.53 12.11 -29.80
CA THR A 461 -12.95 12.28 -30.14
C THR A 461 -13.16 12.68 -31.61
N GLY A 462 -12.19 13.35 -32.23
CA GLY A 462 -12.35 14.03 -33.52
C GLY A 462 -13.24 15.27 -33.46
N ASP A 463 -13.68 15.68 -32.26
CA ASP A 463 -14.57 16.81 -32.02
C ASP A 463 -13.75 18.00 -31.47
N PRO A 464 -13.55 19.06 -32.26
CA PRO A 464 -12.78 20.23 -31.86
C PRO A 464 -13.61 21.30 -31.14
N ASP A 465 -14.94 21.18 -31.06
CA ASP A 465 -15.79 22.28 -30.60
C ASP A 465 -15.78 22.44 -29.07
N ARG A 466 -15.43 21.37 -28.36
CA ARG A 466 -15.38 21.36 -26.90
C ARG A 466 -14.39 20.33 -26.38
N VAL A 467 -13.19 20.78 -26.01
CA VAL A 467 -12.09 19.89 -25.65
C VAL A 467 -11.65 20.03 -24.20
N VAL A 468 -10.82 19.09 -23.74
CA VAL A 468 -10.01 19.22 -22.52
C VAL A 468 -8.55 19.06 -22.90
N GLY A 469 -7.66 19.91 -22.38
CA GLY A 469 -6.22 19.84 -22.60
C GLY A 469 -5.50 18.96 -21.59
N TYR A 470 -4.41 18.33 -22.03
CA TYR A 470 -3.60 17.41 -21.23
C TYR A 470 -2.12 17.69 -21.48
N ALA A 471 -1.33 17.78 -20.42
CA ALA A 471 0.11 17.98 -20.52
C ALA A 471 0.85 17.03 -19.56
N GLY A 472 1.97 16.48 -20.02
CA GLY A 472 2.96 15.83 -19.17
C GLY A 472 4.19 16.74 -19.01
N ALA A 473 4.77 16.79 -17.82
CA ALA A 473 6.01 17.54 -17.58
C ALA A 473 6.91 16.88 -16.56
N VAL A 474 8.21 17.09 -16.66
CA VAL A 474 9.23 16.64 -15.70
C VAL A 474 9.96 17.85 -15.13
N LEU A 475 10.22 17.83 -13.83
CA LEU A 475 10.94 18.88 -13.11
C LEU A 475 12.16 18.22 -12.45
N GLU A 476 13.35 18.55 -12.93
CA GLU A 476 14.63 17.94 -12.49
C GLU A 476 15.24 18.68 -11.32
#